data_AF-A0A1H6ELG8-F1
#
_entry.id   AF-A0A1H6ELG8-F1
#
_cell.length_a   1.000
_cell.length_b   1.000
_cell.length_c   1.000
_cell.angle_alpha   90.00
_cell.angle_beta   90.00
_cell.angle_gamma   90.00
#
_symmetry.space_group_name_H-M   'P 1'
#
loop_
_entity.id
_entity.type
_entity.pdbx_description
1 polymer ?
#
loop_
_entity_poly.entity_id
_entity_poly.type
_entity_poly.pdbx_seq_one_letter_code
_entity_poly.pdbx_strand_id
1 'polypeptide(L)' 'MTAVHVTNHSRHVPGDLRALGRGDEVVLHPDAPSRPDWSALLCAFPVAIGRGASVKWTK' A
#
# COMPACT_ATOMS: atom_id res chain seq x y z
N MET A 1 -4.94 14.10 1.44
CA MET A 1 -3.54 13.67 1.33
C MET A 1 -3.27 12.75 2.50
N THR A 2 -3.35 11.44 2.26
CA THR A 2 -3.24 10.42 3.30
C THR A 2 -2.02 9.54 3.01
N ALA A 3 -1.23 9.26 4.04
CA ALA A 3 -0.13 8.31 3.97
C ALA A 3 -0.51 7.01 4.67
N VAL A 4 -0.44 5.89 3.94
CA VAL A 4 -0.74 4.54 4.41
C VAL A 4 0.57 3.80 4.64
N HIS A 5 0.83 3.38 5.87
CA HIS A 5 2.01 2.60 6.21
C HIS A 5 1.68 1.11 6.21
N VAL A 6 2.28 0.36 5.30
CA VAL A 6 2.15 -1.09 5.23
C VAL A 6 3.36 -1.71 5.91
N THR A 7 3.13 -2.33 7.06
CA THR A 7 4.05 -3.15 7.85
C THR A 7 3.53 -4.58 7.94
N ASN A 8 4.27 -5.52 8.55
CA ASN A 8 3.81 -6.90 8.77
C ASN A 8 2.54 -7.02 9.63
N HIS A 9 2.23 -5.99 10.45
CA HIS A 9 1.09 -5.95 11.37
C HIS A 9 0.04 -4.90 10.99
N SER A 10 0.25 -4.17 9.89
CA SER A 10 -0.71 -3.19 9.40
C SER A 10 -2.06 -3.84 9.10
N ARG A 11 -3.17 -3.15 9.39
CA ARG A 11 -4.53 -3.70 9.21
C ARG A 11 -5.13 -3.42 7.83
N HIS A 12 -4.37 -2.76 6.95
CA HIS A 12 -4.85 -2.39 5.63
C HIS A 12 -5.17 -3.62 4.79
N VAL A 13 -6.33 -3.59 4.14
CA VAL A 13 -6.77 -4.62 3.20
C VAL A 13 -6.59 -4.13 1.76
N PRO A 14 -6.59 -5.00 0.75
CA PRO A 14 -6.46 -4.59 -0.65
C PRO A 14 -7.49 -3.54 -1.09
N GLY A 15 -8.70 -3.56 -0.51
CA GLY A 15 -9.73 -2.55 -0.76
C GLY A 15 -9.30 -1.12 -0.37
N ASP A 16 -8.63 -0.97 0.77
CA ASP A 16 -8.13 0.32 1.26
C ASP A 16 -7.11 0.90 0.28
N LEU A 17 -6.19 0.07 -0.18
CA LEU A 17 -5.16 0.46 -1.14
C LEU A 17 -5.76 0.88 -2.48
N ARG A 18 -6.77 0.15 -2.98
CA ARG A 18 -7.46 0.50 -4.23
C ARG A 18 -8.26 1.79 -4.13
N ALA A 19 -8.65 2.22 -2.92
CA ALA A 19 -9.40 3.45 -2.70
C ALA A 19 -8.50 4.70 -2.78
N LEU A 20 -7.18 4.55 -2.65
CA LEU A 20 -6.22 5.65 -2.72
C LEU A 20 -6.24 6.33 -4.09
N GLY A 21 -5.98 7.63 -4.10
CA GLY A 21 -6.02 8.46 -5.29
C GLY A 21 -4.89 9.46 -5.38
N ARG A 22 -5.07 10.44 -6.27
CA ARG A 22 -4.06 11.44 -6.58
C ARG A 22 -3.56 12.16 -5.32
N GLY A 23 -2.25 12.05 -5.08
CA GLY A 23 -1.58 12.70 -3.95
C GLY A 23 -1.60 11.88 -2.65
N ASP A 24 -2.30 10.76 -2.59
CA ASP A 24 -2.13 9.80 -1.49
C ASP A 24 -0.85 8.98 -1.67
N GLU A 25 -0.36 8.42 -0.58
CA GLU A 25 0.92 7.74 -0.53
C GLU A 25 0.83 6.41 0.21
N VAL A 26 1.48 5.39 -0.34
CA VAL A 26 1.73 4.11 0.33
C VAL A 26 3.21 4.03 0.68
N VAL A 27 3.50 3.84 1.96
CA VAL A 27 4.85 3.65 2.50
C VAL A 27 5.00 2.18 2.91
N LEU A 28 5.80 1.44 2.16
CA LEU A 28 6.11 0.04 2.42
C LEU A 28 7.29 -0.07 3.38
N HIS A 29 7.09 -0.72 4.52
CA HIS A 29 8.16 -1.04 5.46
C HIS A 29 8.88 -2.34 5.06
N PRO A 30 10.15 -2.55 5.46
CA PRO A 30 10.93 -3.71 5.04
C PRO A 30 10.33 -5.04 5.49
N ASP A 31 9.51 -5.01 6.55
CA ASP A 31 8.80 -6.16 7.10
C ASP A 31 7.48 -6.47 6.38
N ALA A 32 6.96 -5.55 5.55
CA ALA A 32 5.68 -5.70 4.85
C ALA A 32 5.54 -7.00 4.03
N PRO A 33 6.58 -7.50 3.33
CA PRO A 33 6.53 -8.77 2.62
C PRO A 33 6.25 -10.00 3.51
N SER A 34 6.41 -9.87 4.83
CA SER A 34 6.15 -10.94 5.79
C SER A 34 4.65 -11.10 6.10
N ARG A 35 3.78 -10.24 5.56
CA ARG A 35 2.33 -10.38 5.71
C ARG A 35 1.84 -11.66 5.01
N PRO A 36 0.96 -12.45 5.65
CA PRO A 36 0.35 -13.62 5.01
C PRO A 36 -0.42 -13.29 3.73
N ASP A 37 -1.00 -12.09 3.65
CA ASP A 37 -1.79 -11.60 2.51
C ASP A 37 -1.00 -10.69 1.57
N TRP A 38 0.34 -10.69 1.65
CA TRP A 38 1.19 -9.78 0.87
C TRP A 38 0.90 -9.81 -0.63
N SER A 39 0.72 -11.00 -1.22
CA SER A 39 0.37 -11.14 -2.65
C SER A 39 -0.94 -10.44 -3.01
N ALA A 40 -1.93 -10.43 -2.13
CA ALA A 40 -3.19 -9.74 -2.36
C ALA A 40 -3.03 -8.21 -2.31
N LEU A 41 -2.16 -7.71 -1.44
CA LEU A 41 -1.81 -6.29 -1.35
C LEU A 41 -1.01 -5.83 -2.57
N LEU A 42 -0.07 -6.66 -3.05
CA LEU A 42 0.69 -6.40 -4.28
C LEU A 42 -0.24 -6.16 -5.48
N CYS A 43 -1.31 -6.96 -5.61
CA CYS A 43 -2.30 -6.79 -6.66
C CYS A 43 -3.11 -5.48 -6.55
N ALA A 44 -3.10 -4.80 -5.40
CA ALA A 44 -3.80 -3.53 -5.22
C ALA A 44 -2.94 -2.31 -5.56
N PHE A 45 -1.61 -2.40 -5.46
CA PHE A 45 -0.72 -1.27 -5.72
C PHE A 45 -0.82 -0.71 -7.16
N PRO A 46 -0.89 -1.52 -8.24
CA PRO A 46 -1.07 -0.99 -9.59
C PRO A 46 -2.33 -0.16 -9.76
N VAL A 47 -3.41 -0.53 -9.07
CA VAL A 47 -4.69 0.22 -9.10
C VAL A 47 -4.53 1.56 -8.40
N ALA A 48 -3.90 1.59 -7.22
CA ALA A 48 -3.61 2.82 -6.48
C ALA A 48 -2.75 3.78 -7.33
N ILE A 49 -1.69 3.25 -7.94
CA ILE A 49 -0.78 4.00 -8.82
C ILE A 49 -1.54 4.55 -10.03
N GLY A 50 -2.38 3.74 -10.68
CA GLY A 50 -3.21 4.17 -11.82
C GLY A 50 -4.17 5.30 -11.46
N ARG A 51 -4.59 5.41 -10.20
CA ARG A 51 -5.42 6.51 -9.66
C ARG A 51 -4.61 7.74 -9.23
N GLY A 52 -3.29 7.69 -9.35
CA GLY A 52 -2.37 8.79 -9.04
C GLY A 52 -1.79 8.76 -7.62
N ALA A 53 -1.95 7.67 -6.87
CA ALA A 53 -1.24 7.50 -5.60
C ALA A 53 0.24 7.17 -5.84
N SER A 54 1.12 7.54 -4.91
CA SER A 54 2.51 7.09 -4.91
C SER A 54 2.68 5.83 -4.06
N VAL A 55 3.62 4.96 -4.45
CA VAL A 55 4.03 3.81 -3.65
C VAL A 55 5.54 3.86 -3.52
N LYS A 56 6.06 3.88 -2.30
CA LYS A 56 7.49 3.92 -2.01
C LYS A 56 7.86 2.98 -0.88
N TRP A 57 9.09 2.50 -0.90
CA TRP A 57 9.70 1.86 0.26
C TRP A 57 10.18 2.92 1.24
N THR A 58 10.00 2.67 2.54
CA THR A 58 10.72 3.43 3.55
C THR A 58 12.21 3.14 3.43
N LYS A 59 13.03 4.16 3.72
CA LYS A 59 14.49 4.01 3.82
C LYS A 59 14.86 3.20 5.05
#